data_AF-A0A522WNY8-F1
#
_entry.id   AF-A0A522WNY8-F1
#
_cell.length_a   1.000
_cell.length_b   1.000
_cell.length_c   1.000
_cell.angle_alpha   90.00
_cell.angle_beta   90.00
_cell.angle_gamma   90.00
#
_symmetry.space_group_name_H-M   'P 1'
#
loop_
_entity.id
_entity.type
_entity.pdbx_description
1 polymer ?
#
loop_
_entity_poly.entity_id
_entity_poly.type
_entity_poly.pdbx_seq_one_letter_code
_entity_poly.pdbx_strand_id
1 'polypeptide(L)'
;MHTLSLPYPDDLLITSGKSPQALEKELIFLLAVKLFELHRFSLGKAAQFCNMTKLQFMFELGRLEIPVIDLDDDQIADELNDD
;
A
#
# COMPACT_ATOMS: atom_id res chain seq x y z
N MET A 1 7.56 8.46 -19.92
CA MET A 1 7.29 7.34 -18.99
C MET A 1 8.62 6.69 -18.65
N HIS A 2 8.86 6.40 -17.37
CA HIS A 2 10.06 5.69 -16.93
C HIS A 2 9.68 4.27 -16.52
N THR A 3 10.53 3.29 -16.86
CA THR A 3 10.32 1.89 -16.50
C THR A 3 11.32 1.51 -15.42
N LEU A 4 10.81 1.00 -14.29
CA LEU A 4 11.61 0.35 -13.26
C LEU A 4 11.64 -1.15 -13.57
N SER A 5 12.83 -1.73 -13.71
CA SER A 5 13.01 -3.17 -13.82
C SER A 5 13.66 -3.69 -12.56
N LEU A 6 13.05 -4.69 -11.93
CA LEU A 6 13.54 -5.32 -10.71
C LEU A 6 13.79 -6.80 -11.01
N PRO A 7 15.05 -7.23 -11.17
CA PRO A 7 15.35 -8.65 -11.21
C PRO A 7 15.02 -9.27 -9.85
N TYR A 8 14.36 -10.42 -9.87
CA TYR A 8 14.08 -11.20 -8.67
C TYR A 8 14.49 -12.66 -8.91
N PRO A 9 14.89 -13.39 -7.85
CA PRO A 9 15.26 -14.80 -7.94
C PRO A 9 14.11 -15.68 -8.46
N ASP A 10 14.41 -16.67 -9.31
CA ASP A 10 13.40 -17.57 -9.87
C ASP A 10 12.64 -18.36 -8.80
N ASP A 11 13.32 -18.70 -7.69
CA ASP A 11 12.74 -19.38 -6.54
C ASP A 11 11.69 -18.52 -5.80
N LEU A 12 11.67 -17.20 -6.00
CA LEU A 12 10.61 -16.34 -5.48
C LEU A 12 9.24 -16.67 -6.11
N LEU A 13 9.19 -17.03 -7.40
CA LEU A 13 7.96 -17.47 -8.05
C LEU A 13 7.49 -18.82 -7.48
N ILE A 14 8.44 -19.72 -7.24
CA ILE A 14 8.17 -21.05 -6.69
C ILE A 14 7.63 -20.94 -5.27
N THR A 15 8.32 -20.16 -4.42
CA THR A 15 7.96 -19.99 -3.00
C THR A 15 6.68 -19.19 -2.82
N SER A 16 6.41 -18.20 -3.67
CA SER A 16 5.16 -17.43 -3.61
C SER A 16 3.94 -18.21 -4.12
N GLY A 17 4.15 -19.22 -4.98
CA GLY A 17 3.06 -19.96 -5.64
C GLY A 17 2.23 -19.09 -6.60
N LYS A 18 2.75 -17.92 -6.99
CA LYS A 18 2.05 -16.92 -7.82
C LYS A 18 2.54 -16.97 -9.26
N SER A 19 1.67 -16.55 -10.19
CA SER A 19 2.13 -16.22 -11.52
C SER A 19 3.04 -14.98 -11.48
N PRO A 20 3.95 -14.79 -12.46
CA PRO A 20 4.79 -13.60 -12.53
C PRO A 20 4.00 -12.29 -12.43
N GLN A 21 2.86 -12.20 -13.13
CA GLN A 21 2.01 -11.00 -13.11
C GLN A 21 1.36 -10.76 -11.75
N ALA A 22 1.02 -11.82 -11.01
CA ALA A 22 0.45 -11.69 -9.67
C ALA A 22 1.52 -11.24 -8.66
N LEU A 23 2.73 -11.78 -8.75
CA LEU A 23 3.87 -11.36 -7.94
C LEU A 23 4.25 -9.89 -8.22
N GLU A 24 4.33 -9.50 -9.49
CA GLU A 24 4.63 -8.11 -9.89
C GLU A 24 3.60 -7.12 -9.33
N LYS A 25 2.30 -7.44 -9.41
CA LYS A 25 1.24 -6.61 -8.82
C LYS A 25 1.39 -6.46 -7.31
N GLU A 26 1.70 -7.55 -6.63
CA GLU A 26 1.97 -7.52 -5.19
C GLU A 26 3.20 -6.66 -4.86
N LEU A 27 4.30 -6.81 -5.59
CA LEU A 27 5.51 -6.01 -5.37
C LEU A 27 5.26 -4.50 -5.59
N ILE A 28 4.49 -4.15 -6.63
CA ILE A 28 4.09 -2.75 -6.88
C ILE A 28 3.23 -2.23 -5.72
N PHE A 29 2.28 -3.03 -5.24
CA PHE A 29 1.44 -2.66 -4.10
C PHE A 29 2.29 -2.47 -2.83
N LEU A 30 3.16 -3.43 -2.48
CA LEU A 30 4.04 -3.33 -1.32
C LEU A 30 4.98 -2.12 -1.40
N LEU A 31 5.48 -1.77 -2.59
CA LEU A 31 6.25 -0.55 -2.79
C LEU A 31 5.41 0.71 -2.57
N ALA A 32 4.17 0.74 -3.07
CA ALA A 32 3.24 1.86 -2.84
C ALA A 32 2.96 2.05 -1.35
N VAL A 33 2.73 0.95 -0.63
CA VAL A 33 2.52 0.91 0.81
C VAL A 33 3.73 1.47 1.55
N LYS A 34 4.94 0.97 1.27
CA LYS A 34 6.16 1.46 1.93
C LYS A 34 6.44 2.93 1.65
N LEU A 35 6.16 3.41 0.44
CA LEU A 35 6.29 4.83 0.11
C LEU A 35 5.23 5.70 0.79
N PHE A 36 4.03 5.17 1.04
CA PHE A 36 3.01 5.83 1.83
C PHE A 36 3.40 5.93 3.31
N GLU A 37 3.82 4.82 3.93
CA GLU A 37 4.29 4.79 5.33
C GLU A 37 5.48 5.74 5.57
N LEU A 38 6.37 5.88 4.58
CA LEU A 38 7.50 6.82 4.65
C LEU A 38 7.12 8.27 4.32
N HIS A 39 5.81 8.58 4.22
CA HIS A 39 5.25 9.87 3.81
C HIS A 39 5.83 10.42 2.49
N ARG A 40 6.32 9.54 1.59
CA ARG A 40 6.80 9.90 0.25
C ARG A 40 5.66 9.96 -0.75
N PHE A 41 4.65 9.12 -0.55
CA PHE A 41 3.39 9.15 -1.28
C PHE A 41 2.26 9.59 -0.35
N SER A 42 1.38 10.44 -0.86
CA SER A 42 0.05 10.60 -0.27
C SER A 42 -0.79 9.34 -0.56
N LEU A 43 -1.85 9.13 0.21
CA LEU A 43 -2.79 8.02 0.03
C LEU A 43 -3.29 7.91 -1.42
N GLY A 44 -3.67 9.04 -2.03
CA GLY A 44 -4.12 9.07 -3.43
C GLY A 44 -3.01 8.73 -4.44
N LYS A 45 -1.77 9.19 -4.19
CA LYS A 45 -0.63 8.90 -5.06
C LYS A 45 -0.21 7.43 -4.98
N ALA A 46 -0.25 6.84 -3.78
CA ALA A 46 0.02 5.41 -3.60
C ALA A 46 -1.02 4.55 -4.32
N ALA A 47 -2.32 4.88 -4.17
CA ALA A 47 -3.39 4.20 -4.90
C ALA A 47 -3.19 4.29 -6.43
N GLN A 48 -2.90 5.48 -6.95
CA GLN A 48 -2.62 5.66 -8.38
C GLN A 48 -1.39 4.85 -8.84
N PHE A 49 -0.34 4.80 -8.04
CA PHE A 49 0.90 4.09 -8.37
C PHE A 49 0.68 2.59 -8.58
N CYS A 50 -0.19 1.97 -7.77
CA CYS A 50 -0.56 0.56 -7.93
C CYS A 50 -1.85 0.33 -8.74
N ASN A 51 -2.29 1.33 -9.53
CA ASN A 51 -3.49 1.28 -10.38
C ASN A 51 -4.78 0.89 -9.61
N MET A 52 -4.94 1.40 -8.40
CA MET A 52 -6.11 1.23 -7.56
C MET A 52 -6.88 2.54 -7.39
N THR A 53 -8.18 2.44 -7.16
CA THR A 53 -8.93 3.58 -6.60
C THR A 53 -8.47 3.84 -5.16
N LYS A 54 -8.65 5.08 -4.67
CA LYS A 54 -8.31 5.43 -3.29
C LYS A 54 -9.00 4.51 -2.26
N LEU A 55 -10.28 4.18 -2.49
CA LEU A 55 -11.06 3.31 -1.61
C LEU A 55 -10.52 1.87 -1.58
N GLN A 56 -10.16 1.32 -2.74
CA GLN A 56 -9.54 -0.02 -2.82
C GLN A 56 -8.20 -0.07 -2.09
N PHE A 57 -7.36 0.95 -2.27
CA PHE A 57 -6.08 1.01 -1.59
C PHE A 57 -6.24 1.10 -0.07
N MET A 58 -7.18 1.92 0.42
CA MET A 58 -7.52 1.98 1.85
C MET A 58 -7.99 0.63 2.40
N PHE A 59 -8.82 -0.09 1.64
CA PHE A 59 -9.29 -1.43 2.02
C PHE A 59 -8.14 -2.43 2.16
N GLU A 60 -7.19 -2.43 1.21
CA GLU A 60 -6.01 -3.30 1.28
C GLU A 60 -5.04 -2.90 2.40
N LEU A 61 -4.87 -1.61 2.70
CA LEU A 61 -4.12 -1.16 3.88
C LEU A 61 -4.73 -1.72 5.18
N GLY A 62 -6.06 -1.68 5.30
CA GLY A 62 -6.77 -2.27 6.43
C GLY A 62 -6.55 -3.77 6.58
N ARG A 63 -6.46 -4.52 5.47
CA ARG A 63 -6.14 -5.97 5.48
C ARG A 63 -4.71 -6.26 5.95
N LEU A 64 -3.80 -5.30 5.81
CA LEU A 64 -2.42 -5.38 6.29
C LEU A 64 -2.23 -4.76 7.68
N GLU A 65 -3.31 -4.33 8.34
CA GLU A 65 -3.27 -3.61 9.63
C GLU A 65 -2.41 -2.34 9.59
N ILE A 66 -2.35 -1.68 8.43
CA ILE A 66 -1.61 -0.43 8.26
C ILE A 66 -2.56 0.75 8.48
N PRO A 67 -2.30 1.62 9.47
CA PRO A 67 -3.15 2.77 9.74
C PRO A 67 -3.17 3.73 8.55
N VAL A 68 -4.38 4.07 8.11
CA VAL A 68 -4.61 5.06 7.04
C VAL A 68 -4.65 6.48 7.59
N ILE A 69 -5.01 6.60 8.87
CA ILE A 69 -5.17 7.85 9.60
C ILE A 69 -4.25 7.74 10.80
N ASP A 70 -3.37 8.73 10.93
CA ASP A 70 -2.48 8.89 12.06
C ASP A 70 -3.07 10.01 12.91
N LEU A 71 -4.19 9.72 13.58
CA LEU A 71 -4.74 10.62 14.60
C LEU A 71 -3.90 10.40 15.86
N ASP A 72 -3.41 11.47 16.45
CA ASP A 72 -2.89 11.40 17.81
C ASP A 72 -4.04 11.22 18.81
N ASP A 73 -3.71 10.82 20.04
CA ASP A 73 -4.69 10.53 21.08
C ASP A 73 -5.64 11.70 21.35
N ASP A 74 -5.16 12.94 21.18
CA ASP A 74 -5.93 14.16 21.37
C ASP A 74 -6.97 14.34 20.25
N GLN A 75 -6.59 14.11 18.98
CA GLN A 75 -7.50 14.15 17.84
C GLN A 75 -8.55 13.02 17.87
N ILE A 76 -8.18 11.84 18.37
CA ILE A 76 -9.14 10.74 18.58
C ILE A 76 -10.14 11.12 19.67
N ALA A 77 -9.68 11.72 20.77
CA ALA A 77 -10.56 12.16 21.84
C ALA A 77 -11.56 13.22 21.37
N ASP A 78 -11.11 14.17 20.53
CA ASP A 78 -11.98 15.19 19.98
C ASP A 78 -13.05 14.59 19.03
N GLU A 79 -12.71 13.63 18.16
CA GLU A 79 -13.70 12.97 17.29
C GLU A 79 -14.73 12.13 18.07
N LEU A 80 -14.32 11.48 19.17
CA LEU A 80 -15.21 10.65 19.99
C LEU A 80 -16.12 11.44 20.93
N ASN A 81 -15.81 12.71 21.19
CA ASN A 81 -16.58 13.59 22.09
C ASN A 81 -17.62 14.45 21.34
N ASP A 82 -17.69 14.39 20.01
CA ASP A 82 -18.55 15.24 19.17
C ASP A 82 -19.96 14.64 18.89
N ASP A 83 -20.47 13.79 19.79
CA ASP A 83 -21.85 13.25 19.80
C ASP A 83 -22.83 14.05 20.69
#